data_AF-A0A960FMK4-F1
#
_entry.id   AF-A0A960FMK4-F1
#
_cell.length_a   1.000
_cell.length_b   1.000
_cell.length_c   1.000
_cell.angle_alpha   90.00
_cell.angle_beta   90.00
_cell.angle_gamma   90.00
#
_symmetry.space_group_name_H-M   'P 1'
#
loop_
_entity.id
_entity.type
_entity.pdbx_description
1 polymer ?
#
loop_
_entity_poly.entity_id
_entity_poly.type
_entity_poly.pdbx_seq_one_letter_code
_entity_poly.pdbx_strand_id
1 'polypeptide(L)'
;SGRQYMSWIAIEDEVGAIRHLLDHDVEGPVNLTAPTPVTNREFTEALGGAVHRPAVLPVPGFGPKLLFGGELVDELLLASQRVLPERLLDSGFTFALPDLDRALRAALDAEG
;
A
#
# COMPACT_ATOMS: atom_id res chain seq x y z
N SER A 1 -10.94 7.66 12.56
CA SER A 1 -10.74 6.33 13.19
C SER A 1 -9.70 5.49 12.46
N GLY A 2 -9.23 5.85 11.25
CA GLY A 2 -8.10 5.17 10.58
C GLY A 2 -8.36 3.72 10.18
N ARG A 3 -9.64 3.27 10.20
CA ARG A 3 -10.04 1.87 9.99
C ARG A 3 -10.17 1.46 8.52
N GLN A 4 -10.03 2.41 7.61
CA GLN A 4 -10.12 2.15 6.18
C GLN A 4 -8.92 1.31 5.75
N TYR A 5 -9.17 0.30 4.95
CA TYR A 5 -8.12 -0.55 4.40
C TYR A 5 -7.38 0.18 3.28
N MET A 6 -6.09 -0.09 3.19
CA MET A 6 -5.17 0.34 2.16
C MET A 6 -4.50 -0.91 1.61
N SER A 7 -4.65 -1.13 0.31
CA SER A 7 -3.88 -2.12 -0.43
C SER A 7 -2.65 -1.42 -0.99
N TRP A 8 -1.47 -1.91 -0.65
CA TRP A 8 -0.18 -1.29 -0.93
C TRP A 8 0.72 -2.29 -1.65
N ILE A 9 1.81 -1.87 -2.29
CA ILE A 9 2.83 -2.76 -2.85
C ILE A 9 4.18 -2.03 -2.82
N ALA A 10 5.29 -2.75 -2.61
CA ALA A 10 6.63 -2.19 -2.76
C ALA A 10 6.94 -2.01 -4.25
N ILE A 11 7.69 -0.96 -4.61
CA ILE A 11 7.97 -0.68 -6.03
C ILE A 11 8.76 -1.81 -6.70
N GLU A 12 9.66 -2.46 -5.95
CA GLU A 12 10.42 -3.63 -6.41
C GLU A 12 9.50 -4.81 -6.73
N ASP A 13 8.48 -5.04 -5.90
CA ASP A 13 7.51 -6.10 -6.09
C ASP A 13 6.53 -5.78 -7.22
N GLU A 14 6.16 -4.51 -7.40
CA GLU A 14 5.33 -4.09 -8.53
C GLU A 14 6.03 -4.33 -9.87
N VAL A 15 7.30 -3.89 -9.98
CA VAL A 15 8.13 -4.15 -11.16
C VAL A 15 8.34 -5.65 -11.34
N GLY A 16 8.62 -6.39 -10.27
CA GLY A 16 8.78 -7.84 -10.28
C GLY A 16 7.52 -8.55 -10.79
N ALA A 17 6.35 -8.12 -10.33
CA ALA A 17 5.07 -8.71 -10.72
C ALA A 17 4.75 -8.43 -12.19
N ILE A 18 5.01 -7.21 -12.68
CA ILE A 18 4.86 -6.88 -14.10
C ILE A 18 5.76 -7.78 -14.95
N ARG A 19 7.04 -7.94 -14.57
CA ARG A 19 7.97 -8.84 -15.28
C ARG A 19 7.50 -10.29 -15.27
N HIS A 20 7.04 -10.77 -14.12
CA HIS A 20 6.48 -12.12 -13.99
C HIS A 20 5.31 -12.33 -14.96
N LEU A 21 4.37 -11.38 -15.01
CA LEU A 21 3.19 -11.45 -15.89
C LEU A 21 3.53 -11.35 -17.38
N LEU A 22 4.67 -10.76 -17.75
CA LEU A 22 5.14 -10.78 -19.16
C LEU A 22 5.63 -12.17 -19.59
N ASP A 23 6.10 -12.98 -18.65
CA ASP A 23 6.68 -14.31 -18.91
C ASP A 23 5.70 -15.47 -18.64
N HIS A 24 4.51 -15.19 -18.10
CA HIS A 24 3.52 -16.19 -17.71
C HIS A 24 2.17 -15.94 -18.39
N ASP A 25 1.48 -17.03 -18.73
CA ASP A 25 0.17 -16.98 -19.37
C ASP A 25 -0.94 -16.79 -18.31
N VAL A 26 -1.13 -15.55 -17.87
CA VAL A 26 -2.16 -15.15 -16.90
C VAL A 26 -3.22 -14.32 -17.61
N GLU A 27 -4.45 -14.82 -17.63
CA GLU A 27 -5.57 -14.15 -18.30
C GLU A 27 -6.40 -13.28 -17.34
N GLY A 28 -6.90 -12.16 -17.87
CA GLY A 28 -7.81 -11.25 -17.18
C GLY A 28 -7.14 -10.25 -16.24
N PRO A 29 -7.92 -9.48 -15.46
CA PRO A 29 -7.37 -8.45 -14.58
C PRO A 29 -6.64 -9.07 -13.38
N VAL A 30 -5.44 -8.55 -13.12
CA VAL A 30 -4.57 -8.96 -12.01
C VAL A 30 -4.32 -7.75 -11.10
N ASN A 31 -4.56 -7.92 -9.79
CA ASN A 31 -4.26 -6.88 -8.81
C ASN A 31 -2.78 -6.97 -8.42
N LEU A 32 -2.07 -5.85 -8.53
CA LEU A 32 -0.69 -5.72 -8.05
C LEU A 32 -0.71 -5.07 -6.67
N THR A 33 -1.03 -5.88 -5.66
CA THR A 33 -1.02 -5.48 -4.25
C THR A 33 -0.22 -6.50 -3.44
N ALA A 34 0.38 -6.07 -2.34
CA ALA A 34 0.96 -6.94 -1.32
C ALA A 34 -0.13 -7.86 -0.74
N PRO A 35 0.24 -9.07 -0.27
CA PRO A 35 -0.74 -10.07 0.15
C PRO A 35 -1.50 -9.71 1.43
N THR A 36 -1.00 -8.73 2.20
CA THR A 36 -1.60 -8.30 3.46
C THR A 36 -1.97 -6.80 3.42
N PRO A 37 -3.22 -6.46 3.07
CA PRO A 37 -3.73 -5.11 3.22
C PRO A 37 -3.71 -4.68 4.68
N VAL A 38 -3.45 -3.41 4.91
CA VAL A 38 -3.40 -2.80 6.25
C VAL A 38 -4.47 -1.73 6.36
N THR A 39 -4.79 -1.32 7.57
CA THR A 39 -5.59 -0.12 7.81
C THR A 39 -4.72 1.13 7.69
N ASN A 40 -5.35 2.28 7.42
CA ASN A 40 -4.67 3.57 7.42
C ASN A 40 -3.93 3.83 8.74
N ARG A 41 -4.53 3.39 9.87
CA ARG A 41 -3.88 3.46 11.19
C ARG A 41 -2.58 2.65 11.21
N GLU A 42 -2.61 1.38 10.82
CA GLU A 42 -1.43 0.52 10.79
C GLU A 42 -0.36 1.06 9.86
N PHE A 43 -0.75 1.57 8.68
CA PHE A 43 0.19 2.21 7.75
C PHE A 43 0.86 3.45 8.36
N THR A 44 0.06 4.32 8.99
CA THR A 44 0.54 5.55 9.61
C THR A 44 1.49 5.27 10.78
N GLU A 45 1.18 4.24 11.59
CA GLU A 45 2.04 3.78 12.68
C GLU A 45 3.37 3.23 12.14
N ALA A 46 3.33 2.37 11.11
CA ALA A 46 4.51 1.79 10.46
C ALA A 46 5.42 2.86 9.83
N LEU A 47 4.83 3.79 9.06
CA LEU A 47 5.54 4.90 8.43
C LEU A 47 6.20 5.80 9.48
N GLY A 48 5.46 6.19 10.52
CA GLY A 48 6.00 7.01 11.62
C GLY A 48 7.18 6.34 12.33
N GLY A 49 7.14 5.01 12.48
CA GLY A 49 8.25 4.21 12.99
C GLY A 49 9.47 4.27 12.07
N ALA A 50 9.28 4.04 10.76
CA ALA A 50 10.36 4.01 9.77
C ALA A 50 11.08 5.36 9.63
N VAL A 51 10.35 6.49 9.72
CA VAL A 51 10.94 7.85 9.68
C VAL A 51 11.38 8.39 11.05
N HIS A 52 11.38 7.56 12.10
CA HIS A 52 11.71 7.98 13.48
C HIS A 52 10.86 9.15 14.01
N ARG A 53 9.61 9.27 13.54
CA ARG A 53 8.67 10.34 13.92
C ARG A 53 7.29 9.74 14.20
N PRO A 54 7.06 9.20 15.42
CA PRO A 54 5.80 8.54 15.78
C PRO A 54 4.57 9.43 15.54
N ALA A 55 3.56 8.88 14.88
CA ALA A 55 2.33 9.58 14.52
C ALA A 55 1.32 9.61 15.68
N VAL A 56 1.66 10.30 16.77
CA VAL A 56 0.88 10.30 18.04
C VAL A 56 -0.37 11.18 17.97
N LEU A 57 -0.40 12.17 17.07
CA LEU A 57 -1.53 13.08 16.89
C LEU A 57 -2.31 12.73 15.62
N PRO A 58 -3.58 12.32 15.72
CA PRO A 58 -4.41 12.11 14.54
C PRO A 58 -4.60 13.42 13.79
N VAL A 59 -4.45 13.39 12.46
CA VAL A 59 -4.73 14.56 11.61
C VAL A 59 -6.21 14.94 11.78
N PRO A 60 -6.54 16.19 12.15
CA PRO A 60 -7.92 16.64 12.20
C PRO A 60 -8.57 16.45 10.82
N GLY A 61 -9.69 15.74 10.75
CA GLY A 61 -10.34 15.36 9.47
C GLY A 61 -10.75 16.53 8.55
N PHE A 62 -10.68 17.77 9.04
CA PHE A 62 -10.95 18.98 8.26
C PHE A 62 -9.75 19.49 7.46
N GLY A 63 -8.50 19.18 7.87
CA GLY A 63 -7.28 19.69 7.22
C GLY A 63 -7.12 19.21 5.77
N PRO A 64 -7.21 17.89 5.51
CA PRO A 64 -7.11 17.36 4.16
C PRO A 64 -8.23 17.85 3.23
N LYS A 65 -9.49 17.94 3.73
CA LYS A 65 -10.64 18.40 2.94
C LYS A 65 -10.51 19.85 2.48
N LEU A 66 -9.85 20.69 3.29
CA LEU A 66 -9.60 22.09 2.96
C LEU A 66 -8.46 22.27 1.95
N LEU A 67 -7.44 21.42 2.01
CA LEU A 67 -6.23 21.52 1.17
C LEU A 67 -6.37 20.82 -0.18
N PHE A 68 -7.03 19.66 -0.19
CA PHE A 68 -7.10 18.78 -1.35
C PHE A 68 -8.50 18.73 -2.00
N GLY A 69 -9.47 19.44 -1.41
CA GLY A 69 -10.88 19.39 -1.81
C GLY A 69 -11.62 18.21 -1.17
N GLY A 70 -12.89 18.42 -0.83
CA GLY A 70 -13.72 17.41 -0.17
C GLY A 70 -13.90 16.14 -1.00
N GLU A 71 -13.95 16.28 -2.32
CA GLU A 71 -14.21 15.19 -3.28
C GLU A 71 -13.02 14.23 -3.41
N LEU A 72 -11.78 14.74 -3.53
CA LEU A 72 -10.57 13.91 -3.54
C LEU A 72 -10.37 13.17 -2.21
N VAL A 73 -10.65 13.83 -1.10
CA VAL A 73 -10.58 13.19 0.21
C VAL A 73 -11.68 12.15 0.37
N ASP A 74 -12.91 12.44 -0.04
CA ASP A 74 -14.00 11.48 0.03
C ASP A 74 -13.77 10.29 -0.92
N GLU A 75 -13.23 10.49 -2.12
CA GLU A 75 -12.78 9.38 -3.00
C GLU A 75 -11.67 8.54 -2.36
N LEU A 76 -10.62 9.16 -1.82
CA LEU A 76 -9.53 8.43 -1.15
C LEU A 76 -9.99 7.69 0.11
N LEU A 77 -10.94 8.28 0.87
CA LEU A 77 -11.57 7.65 2.02
C LEU A 77 -12.52 6.51 1.60
N LEU A 78 -13.26 6.68 0.49
CA LEU A 78 -14.18 5.69 -0.06
C LEU A 78 -13.46 4.58 -0.82
N ALA A 79 -12.23 4.82 -1.29
CA ALA A 79 -11.34 3.84 -1.93
C ALA A 79 -10.74 2.82 -0.96
N SER A 80 -11.39 2.60 0.20
CA SER A 80 -11.10 1.52 1.14
C SER A 80 -11.43 0.16 0.50
N GLN A 81 -10.60 -0.28 -0.43
CA GLN A 81 -10.70 -1.58 -1.03
C GLN A 81 -9.63 -2.47 -0.41
N ARG A 82 -10.08 -3.49 0.32
CA ARG A 82 -9.24 -4.61 0.77
C ARG A 82 -9.04 -5.54 -0.43
N VAL A 83 -8.14 -5.15 -1.32
CA VAL A 83 -7.85 -5.84 -2.57
C VAL A 83 -6.75 -6.86 -2.33
N LEU A 84 -6.98 -8.09 -2.76
CA LEU A 84 -6.02 -9.17 -2.66
C LEU A 84 -5.46 -9.54 -4.04
N PRO A 85 -4.17 -9.92 -4.13
CA PRO A 85 -3.51 -10.28 -5.38
C PRO A 85 -3.70 -11.76 -5.72
N GLU A 86 -4.93 -12.29 -5.63
CA GLU A 86 -5.19 -13.74 -5.73
C GLU A 86 -4.62 -14.35 -7.02
N ARG A 87 -4.90 -13.78 -8.19
CA ARG A 87 -4.36 -14.27 -9.47
C ARG A 87 -2.83 -14.22 -9.56
N LEU A 88 -2.21 -13.21 -8.96
CA LEU A 88 -0.76 -13.07 -8.94
C LEU A 88 -0.12 -14.11 -8.01
N LEU A 89 -0.77 -14.43 -6.89
CA LEU A 89 -0.35 -15.52 -6.00
C LEU A 89 -0.52 -16.88 -6.70
N ASP A 90 -1.66 -17.10 -7.35
CA ASP A 90 -1.97 -18.33 -8.09
C ASP A 90 -1.03 -18.56 -9.28
N SER A 91 -0.49 -17.48 -9.89
CA SER A 91 0.52 -17.58 -10.95
C SER A 91 1.92 -17.96 -10.43
N GLY A 92 2.11 -18.04 -9.12
CA GLY A 92 3.37 -18.43 -8.48
C GLY A 92 4.33 -17.26 -8.24
N PHE A 93 3.87 -16.01 -8.35
CA PHE A 93 4.69 -14.85 -8.02
C PHE A 93 5.09 -14.87 -6.54
N THR A 94 6.35 -14.55 -6.27
CA THR A 94 6.89 -14.47 -4.91
C THR A 94 7.34 -13.04 -4.61
N PHE A 95 6.73 -12.44 -3.59
CA PHE A 95 7.06 -11.10 -3.12
C PHE A 95 8.41 -11.08 -2.38
N ALA A 96 9.26 -10.12 -2.72
CA ALA A 96 10.49 -9.82 -2.00
C ALA A 96 10.23 -9.03 -0.71
N LEU A 97 9.23 -8.14 -0.72
CA LEU A 97 8.86 -7.25 0.39
C LEU A 97 7.36 -7.35 0.73
N PRO A 98 6.86 -8.54 1.14
CA PRO A 98 5.44 -8.73 1.50
C PRO A 98 5.03 -8.07 2.82
N ASP A 99 6.00 -7.61 3.60
CA ASP A 99 5.83 -7.03 4.93
C ASP A 99 6.01 -5.50 4.89
N LEU A 100 5.05 -4.78 5.45
CA LEU A 100 4.98 -3.32 5.32
C LEU A 100 6.17 -2.62 5.98
N ASP A 101 6.58 -3.07 7.18
CA ASP A 101 7.70 -2.46 7.89
C ASP A 101 9.00 -2.60 7.11
N ARG A 102 9.23 -3.79 6.52
CA ARG A 102 10.41 -4.03 5.67
C ARG A 102 10.34 -3.22 4.38
N ALA A 103 9.18 -3.14 3.73
CA ALA A 103 8.99 -2.37 2.51
C ALA A 103 9.26 -0.87 2.74
N LEU A 104 8.73 -0.31 3.83
CA LEU A 104 8.95 1.10 4.19
C LEU A 104 10.42 1.41 4.49
N ARG A 105 11.12 0.53 5.21
CA ARG A 105 12.57 0.70 5.45
C ARG A 105 13.35 0.67 4.14
N ALA A 106 13.09 -0.31 3.27
CA ALA A 106 13.75 -0.41 1.98
C ALA A 106 13.54 0.84 1.11
N ALA A 107 12.30 1.35 1.06
CA ALA A 107 11.98 2.54 0.28
C ALA A 107 12.66 3.81 0.81
N LEU A 108 12.83 3.94 2.13
CA LEU A 108 13.46 5.10 2.75
C LEU A 108 14.99 5.03 2.76
N ASP A 109 15.56 3.83 2.79
CA ASP A 109 17.01 3.61 2.72
C ASP A 109 17.55 3.81 1.28
N ALA A 110 16.72 3.61 0.25
CA ALA A 110 17.08 3.79 -1.15
C ALA A 110 17.32 5.26 -1.56
N GLU A 111 16.93 6.22 -0.72
CA GLU A 111 17.14 7.67 -0.94
C GLU A 111 18.40 8.22 -0.23
N GLY A 112 19.26 7.35 0.32
CA GLY A 112 20.51 7.69 1.04
C GLY A 112 21.80 7.64 0.21
#